data_AF-A0A9W6IK74-F1
#
_entry.id   AF-A0A9W6IK74-F1
#
_cell.length_a   1.000
_cell.length_b   1.000
_cell.length_c   1.000
_cell.angle_alpha   90.00
_cell.angle_beta   90.00
_cell.angle_gamma   90.00
#
_symmetry.space_group_name_H-M   'P 1'
#
loop_
_entity.id
_entity.type
_entity.pdbx_description
1 polymer ?
#
loop_
_entity_poly.entity_id
_entity_poly.type
_entity_poly.pdbx_seq_one_letter_code
_entity_poly.pdbx_strand_id
1 'polypeptide(L)'
;MSDQSGKHDELVHPAARPFLWLDAKWLKSSMLWILLVLALGFAAIDLFHHRHEYVHVAETPGFYALWGFGSFVLAVMVGWFVIRGFLGREEDYWDGEGDQ
;
A
#
# COMPACT_ATOMS: atom_id res chain seq x y z
N MET A 1 -11.09 25.64 -22.87
CA MET A 1 -10.81 24.55 -21.92
C MET A 1 -9.82 25.09 -20.91
N SER A 2 -10.30 25.59 -19.78
CA SER A 2 -9.45 26.10 -18.71
C SER A 2 -8.67 24.93 -18.11
N ASP A 3 -7.34 25.03 -18.14
CA ASP A 3 -6.46 24.09 -17.48
C ASP A 3 -6.66 24.19 -15.97
N GLN A 4 -7.48 23.29 -15.42
CA GLN A 4 -7.76 23.23 -13.99
C GLN A 4 -6.56 22.68 -13.19
N SER A 5 -5.56 22.07 -13.84
CA SER A 5 -4.38 21.53 -13.16
C SER A 5 -3.57 22.63 -12.48
N GLY A 6 -3.33 23.75 -13.17
CA GLY A 6 -2.48 24.83 -12.65
C GLY A 6 -2.99 25.54 -11.39
N LYS A 7 -4.30 25.50 -11.10
CA LYS A 7 -4.87 26.06 -9.85
C LYS A 7 -4.77 25.10 -8.66
N HIS A 8 -4.79 23.78 -8.91
CA HIS A 8 -4.57 22.78 -7.87
C HIS A 8 -3.12 22.78 -7.39
N ASP A 9 -2.16 23.05 -8.28
CA ASP A 9 -0.73 23.07 -7.99
C ASP A 9 -0.30 24.27 -7.12
N GLU A 10 -1.08 25.36 -7.13
CA GLU A 10 -0.83 26.56 -6.34
C GLU A 10 -1.19 26.39 -4.85
N LEU A 11 -2.15 25.49 -4.55
CA LEU A 11 -2.56 25.12 -3.19
C LEU A 11 -1.62 24.09 -2.54
N VAL A 12 -0.63 23.58 -3.28
CA VAL A 12 0.33 22.57 -2.80
C VAL A 12 1.51 23.25 -2.13
N HIS A 13 1.84 22.80 -0.91
CA HIS A 13 2.98 23.30 -0.14
C HIS A 13 4.28 23.23 -0.98
N PRO A 14 5.16 24.25 -0.95
CA PRO A 14 6.33 24.34 -1.84
C PRO A 14 7.27 23.13 -1.76
N ALA A 15 7.35 22.47 -0.61
CA ALA A 15 8.14 21.25 -0.42
C ALA A 15 7.59 20.03 -1.19
N ALA A 16 6.31 20.00 -1.54
CA ALA A 16 5.67 18.89 -2.26
C ALA A 16 5.71 19.06 -3.79
N ARG A 17 6.11 20.24 -4.29
CA ARG A 17 6.20 20.51 -5.73
C ARG A 17 7.07 19.52 -6.53
N PRO A 18 8.22 19.04 -6.03
CA PRO A 18 9.02 18.03 -6.74
C PRO A 18 8.31 16.67 -6.89
N PHE A 19 7.31 16.40 -6.03
CA PHE A 19 6.61 15.12 -5.96
C PHE A 19 5.26 15.12 -6.68
N LEU A 20 4.86 16.22 -7.32
CA LEU A 20 3.61 16.33 -8.09
C LEU A 20 3.47 15.27 -9.20
N TRP A 21 4.59 14.75 -9.71
CA TRP A 21 4.58 13.65 -10.68
C TRP A 21 3.92 12.36 -10.15
N LEU A 22 3.85 12.18 -8.82
CA LEU A 22 3.14 11.06 -8.18
C LEU A 22 1.62 11.14 -8.37
N ASP A 23 1.07 12.32 -8.67
CA ASP A 23 -0.37 12.49 -8.88
C ASP A 23 -0.84 12.13 -10.31
N ALA A 24 0.08 11.68 -11.17
CA ALA A 24 -0.23 11.25 -12.52
C ALA A 24 -1.31 10.15 -12.54
N LYS A 25 -2.37 10.35 -13.34
CA LYS A 25 -3.49 9.38 -13.47
C LYS A 25 -3.01 7.99 -13.90
N TRP A 26 -2.00 7.94 -14.76
CA TRP A 26 -1.37 6.68 -15.18
C TRP A 26 -0.66 5.97 -14.03
N LEU A 27 0.07 6.69 -13.19
CA LEU A 27 0.76 6.11 -12.04
C LEU A 27 -0.24 5.53 -11.05
N LYS A 28 -1.29 6.28 -10.72
CA LYS A 28 -2.39 5.82 -9.85
C LYS A 28 -3.06 4.55 -10.41
N SER A 29 -3.36 4.51 -11.70
CA SER A 29 -3.99 3.34 -12.33
C SER A 29 -3.05 2.15 -12.50
N SER A 30 -1.73 2.38 -12.55
CA SER A 30 -0.72 1.34 -12.79
C SER A 30 -0.01 0.89 -11.52
N MET A 31 -0.26 1.51 -10.37
CA MET A 31 0.46 1.27 -9.12
C MET A 31 0.41 -0.21 -8.70
N LEU A 32 -0.75 -0.84 -8.81
CA LEU A 32 -0.92 -2.27 -8.50
C LEU A 32 -0.11 -3.16 -9.45
N TRP A 33 -0.07 -2.82 -10.74
CA TRP A 33 0.71 -3.55 -11.75
C TRP A 33 2.21 -3.42 -11.52
N ILE A 34 2.69 -2.22 -11.19
CA ILE A 34 4.10 -1.97 -10.86
C ILE A 34 4.49 -2.81 -9.65
N LEU A 35 3.68 -2.80 -8.59
CA LEU A 35 3.93 -3.60 -7.39
C LEU A 35 3.92 -5.10 -7.69
N LEU A 36 2.95 -5.57 -8.50
CA LEU A 36 2.85 -6.97 -8.90
C LEU A 36 4.09 -7.43 -9.69
N VAL A 37 4.53 -6.63 -10.66
CA VAL A 37 5.73 -6.92 -11.47
C VAL A 37 6.97 -6.95 -10.59
N LEU A 38 7.10 -6.01 -9.65
CA LEU A 38 8.23 -5.98 -8.72
C LEU A 38 8.22 -7.23 -7.80
N ALA A 39 7.06 -7.59 -7.26
CA ALA A 39 6.90 -8.78 -6.43
C ALA A 39 7.23 -10.07 -7.19
N LEU A 40 6.73 -10.22 -8.42
CA LEU A 40 7.06 -11.34 -9.30
C LEU A 40 8.55 -11.37 -9.67
N GLY A 41 9.15 -10.21 -9.92
CA GLY A 41 10.58 -10.08 -10.20
C GLY A 41 11.44 -10.56 -9.03
N PHE A 42 11.11 -10.14 -7.81
CA PHE A 42 11.79 -10.64 -6.61
C PHE A 42 11.57 -12.13 -6.39
N ALA A 43 10.35 -12.64 -6.59
CA ALA A 43 10.07 -14.07 -6.51
C ALA A 43 10.83 -14.87 -7.57
N ALA A 44 11.04 -14.32 -8.76
CA ALA A 44 11.86 -14.97 -9.79
C ALA A 44 13.34 -15.01 -9.40
N ILE A 45 13.90 -13.91 -8.88
CA ILE A 45 15.28 -13.87 -8.36
C ILE A 45 15.48 -14.91 -7.25
N ASP A 46 14.47 -15.07 -6.40
CA ASP A 46 14.42 -16.04 -5.32
C ASP A 46 14.65 -17.49 -5.78
N LEU A 47 14.18 -17.85 -6.97
CA LEU A 47 14.33 -19.20 -7.53
C LEU A 47 15.77 -19.52 -7.94
N PHE A 48 16.58 -18.51 -8.26
CA PHE A 48 17.95 -18.69 -8.71
C PHE A 48 18.96 -18.49 -7.59
N HIS A 49 18.58 -17.81 -6.51
CA HIS A 49 19.46 -17.51 -5.38
C HIS A 49 19.40 -18.61 -4.32
N HIS A 50 20.48 -19.39 -4.20
CA HIS A 50 20.62 -20.39 -3.14
C HIS A 50 20.96 -19.70 -1.82
N ARG A 51 20.07 -19.81 -0.84
CA ARG A 51 20.27 -19.26 0.51
C ARG A 51 20.79 -20.32 1.46
N HIS A 52 21.72 -19.95 2.32
CA HIS A 52 22.17 -20.79 3.43
C HIS A 52 21.49 -20.32 4.71
N GLU A 53 20.33 -20.90 5.00
CA GLU A 53 19.47 -20.54 6.13
C GLU A 53 19.73 -21.46 7.33
N TYR A 54 19.63 -20.93 8.55
CA TYR A 54 19.69 -21.76 9.77
C TYR A 54 18.42 -22.60 9.96
N VAL A 55 17.31 -22.18 9.34
CA VAL A 55 16.01 -22.86 9.41
C VAL A 55 15.75 -23.54 8.07
N HIS A 56 15.77 -24.86 8.03
CA HIS A 56 15.60 -25.66 6.80
C HIS A 56 14.33 -25.31 5.99
N VAL A 57 13.25 -24.88 6.65
CA VAL A 57 12.02 -24.49 5.95
C VAL A 57 12.20 -23.16 5.19
N ALA A 58 13.04 -22.25 5.70
CA ALA A 58 13.30 -20.95 5.10
C ALA A 58 14.27 -21.01 3.90
N GLU A 59 14.96 -22.14 3.73
CA GLU A 59 15.77 -22.45 2.56
C GLU A 59 14.91 -22.73 1.32
N THR A 60 13.61 -23.00 1.50
CA THR A 60 12.73 -23.28 0.38
C THR A 60 12.51 -22.06 -0.51
N PRO A 61 12.57 -22.22 -1.84
CA PRO A 61 12.29 -21.14 -2.76
C PRO A 61 10.85 -20.64 -2.59
N GLY A 62 10.67 -19.33 -2.51
CA GLY A 62 9.39 -18.67 -2.30
C GLY A 62 8.99 -18.50 -0.83
N PHE A 63 9.77 -19.00 0.14
CA PHE A 63 9.45 -18.88 1.57
C PHE A 63 9.19 -17.43 1.98
N TYR A 64 10.12 -16.52 1.69
CA TYR A 64 9.99 -15.11 2.06
C TYR A 64 8.90 -14.36 1.30
N ALA A 65 8.67 -14.72 0.04
CA ALA A 65 7.60 -14.13 -0.74
C ALA A 65 6.23 -14.46 -0.12
N LEU A 66 6.01 -15.73 0.22
CA LEU A 66 4.77 -16.19 0.85
C LEU A 66 4.64 -15.71 2.29
N TRP A 67 5.71 -15.79 3.09
CA TRP A 67 5.69 -15.38 4.49
C TRP A 67 5.55 -13.86 4.65
N GLY A 68 6.26 -13.09 3.83
CA GLY A 68 6.16 -11.63 3.79
C GLY A 68 4.77 -11.17 3.34
N PHE A 69 4.25 -11.74 2.26
CA PHE A 69 2.90 -11.43 1.80
C PHE A 69 1.83 -11.84 2.83
N GLY A 70 1.92 -13.05 3.36
CA GLY A 70 0.98 -13.58 4.36
C GLY A 70 0.97 -12.76 5.64
N SER A 71 2.15 -12.37 6.15
CA SER A 71 2.26 -11.52 7.34
C SER A 71 1.70 -10.11 7.09
N PHE A 72 1.92 -9.53 5.91
CA PHE A 72 1.31 -8.25 5.54
C PHE A 72 -0.22 -8.33 5.47
N VAL A 73 -0.77 -9.35 4.80
CA VAL A 73 -2.23 -9.57 4.73
C VAL A 73 -2.81 -9.74 6.13
N LEU A 74 -2.16 -10.54 6.98
CA LEU A 74 -2.57 -10.74 8.36
C LEU A 74 -2.57 -9.40 9.12
N ALA A 75 -1.52 -8.59 9.00
CA ALA A 75 -1.44 -7.30 9.67
C ALA A 75 -2.59 -6.36 9.24
N VAL A 76 -2.90 -6.29 7.94
CA VAL A 76 -4.02 -5.49 7.40
C VAL A 76 -5.35 -6.03 7.91
N MET A 77 -5.55 -7.35 7.90
CA MET A 77 -6.77 -7.98 8.41
C MET A 77 -6.95 -7.73 9.90
N VAL A 78 -5.89 -7.84 10.71
CA VAL A 78 -5.97 -7.53 12.15
C VAL A 78 -6.30 -6.05 12.36
N GLY A 79 -5.69 -5.14 11.59
CA GLY A 79 -6.03 -3.72 11.65
C GLY A 79 -7.51 -3.46 11.35
N TRP A 80 -8.03 -4.05 10.27
CA TRP A 80 -9.41 -3.86 9.88
C TRP A 80 -10.42 -4.55 10.79
N PHE A 81 -10.22 -5.82 11.13
CA PHE A 81 -11.21 -6.60 11.87
C PHE A 81 -11.10 -6.40 13.38
N VAL A 82 -9.88 -6.36 13.91
CA VAL A 82 -9.65 -6.28 15.36
C VAL A 82 -9.58 -4.82 15.78
N ILE A 83 -8.67 -4.02 15.22
CA ILE A 83 -8.47 -2.65 15.71
C ILE A 83 -9.70 -1.78 15.45
N ARG A 84 -10.29 -1.83 14.24
CA ARG A 84 -11.57 -1.12 13.98
C ARG A 84 -12.71 -1.63 14.86
N GLY A 85 -12.78 -2.94 15.12
CA GLY A 85 -13.83 -3.50 15.97
C GLY A 85 -13.74 -3.05 17.43
N PHE A 86 -12.53 -2.94 17.98
CA PHE A 86 -12.30 -2.58 19.39
C PHE A 86 -12.15 -1.08 19.65
N LEU A 87 -11.52 -0.37 18.72
CA LEU A 87 -11.16 1.05 18.87
C LEU A 87 -11.94 1.97 17.90
N GLY A 88 -12.65 1.38 16.94
CA GLY A 88 -13.48 2.12 16.01
C GLY A 88 -14.65 2.76 16.74
N ARG A 89 -14.86 4.04 16.47
CA ARG A 89 -16.02 4.80 16.93
C ARG A 89 -17.26 4.36 16.17
N GLU A 90 -18.42 4.56 16.79
CA GLU A 90 -19.72 4.37 16.15
C GLU A 90 -19.82 5.24 14.90
N GLU A 91 -20.52 4.69 13.89
CA GLU A 91 -20.59 5.26 12.54
C GLU A 91 -21.31 6.63 12.56
N ASP A 92 -22.27 6.79 13.46
CA ASP A 92 -23.15 7.99 13.57
C ASP A 92 -22.59 9.08 14.49
N TYR A 93 -21.33 9.00 14.92
CA TYR A 93 -20.84 9.87 15.99
C TYR A 93 -20.90 11.39 15.70
N TRP A 94 -20.80 11.78 14.43
CA TRP A 94 -20.86 13.19 14.03
C TRP A 94 -22.23 13.61 13.51
N ASP A 95 -23.19 12.69 13.44
CA ASP A 95 -24.54 12.95 12.92
C ASP A 95 -25.42 13.69 13.95
N GLY A 96 -24.89 14.00 15.13
CA GLY A 96 -25.64 14.59 16.26
C GLY A 96 -25.73 16.12 16.32
N GLU A 97 -25.11 16.89 15.43
CA GLU A 97 -25.01 18.37 15.60
C GLU A 97 -25.43 19.21 14.37
N GLY A 98 -26.02 18.59 13.32
CA GLY A 98 -26.34 19.28 12.06
C GLY A 98 -27.83 19.42 11.67
N ASP A 99 -28.72 18.56 12.17
CA ASP A 99 -30.11 18.44 11.67
C ASP A 99 -31.17 18.84 12.72
N GLN A 100 -31.08 20.08 13.22
CA GLN A 100 -32.19 20.77 13.91
C GLN A 100 -32.48 22.12 13.25
#